data_AF-A0A0X3AS13-F1
#
_entry.id   AF-A0A0X3AS13-F1
#
_cell.length_a   1.000
_cell.length_b   1.000
_cell.length_c   1.000
_cell.angle_alpha   90.00
_cell.angle_beta   90.00
_cell.angle_gamma   90.00
#
_symmetry.space_group_name_H-M   'P 1'
#
loop_
_entity.id
_entity.type
_entity.pdbx_description
1 polymer ?
#
loop_
_entity_poly.entity_id
_entity_poly.type
_entity_poly.pdbx_seq_one_letter_code
_entity_poly.pdbx_strand_id
1 'polypeptide(L)'
;MGLTNQNILLASLLGSKIAKKLPRFEAVQNEMSKHVLPPIPFLPLQKEVKIDPVENYDWDADYKVMPTQIPENQQFFPVKLKKITGNQWYLLPYEPMITISGKNNIVKRDVAKKKNLIGSIKERWSQNDYEITITGALYGAIETGSIEECYPKEQFKKLHEFVTDPQGIAIDCYPLKLLGIQHIVVEEFTFPFTKGENVQAYEIKAFSDDSYELLIKRESKDV
;
A
#
# COMPACT_ATOMS: atom_id res chain seq x y z
N MET A 1 -16.92 33.90 16.17
CA MET A 1 -15.78 34.66 15.58
C MET A 1 -16.12 34.97 14.14
N GLY A 2 -16.42 36.24 13.81
CA GLY A 2 -16.84 36.67 12.47
C GLY A 2 -15.69 36.73 11.47
N LEU A 3 -15.95 36.39 10.20
CA LEU A 3 -14.97 36.52 9.13
C LEU A 3 -14.77 38.01 8.79
N THR A 4 -13.52 38.44 8.77
CA THR A 4 -13.12 39.79 8.33
C THR A 4 -12.99 39.84 6.80
N ASN A 5 -13.27 41.02 6.21
CA ASN A 5 -13.23 41.24 4.74
C ASN A 5 -11.91 40.84 4.07
N GLN A 6 -10.80 40.87 4.82
CA GLN A 6 -9.48 40.43 4.34
C GLN A 6 -9.43 38.92 4.05
N ASN A 7 -10.17 38.10 4.81
CA ASN A 7 -10.20 36.65 4.62
C ASN A 7 -10.97 36.25 3.36
N ILE A 8 -11.99 37.03 2.99
CA ILE A 8 -12.80 36.83 1.78
C ILE A 8 -11.97 37.14 0.53
N LEU A 9 -11.18 38.21 0.59
CA LEU A 9 -10.29 38.64 -0.50
C LEU A 9 -9.14 37.65 -0.72
N LEU A 10 -8.58 37.10 0.36
CA LEU A 10 -7.56 36.05 0.33
C LEU A 10 -8.09 34.75 -0.30
N ALA A 11 -9.31 34.34 0.06
CA ALA A 11 -9.95 33.15 -0.49
C ALA A 11 -10.26 33.28 -2.00
N SER A 12 -10.55 34.50 -2.47
CA SER A 12 -10.75 34.78 -3.90
C SER A 12 -9.45 34.70 -4.71
N LEU A 13 -8.30 35.02 -4.12
CA LEU A 13 -7.01 34.99 -4.82
C LEU A 13 -6.43 33.58 -4.96
N LEU A 14 -6.76 32.65 -4.06
CA LEU A 14 -6.12 31.32 -3.95
C LEU A 14 -6.62 30.27 -4.97
N GLY A 15 -7.52 30.65 -5.88
CA GLY A 15 -7.93 29.81 -7.01
C GLY A 15 -8.87 28.66 -6.66
N SER A 16 -9.77 28.35 -7.61
CA SER A 16 -10.93 27.46 -7.44
C SER A 16 -10.64 26.00 -7.07
N LYS A 17 -9.40 25.53 -7.24
CA LYS A 17 -9.02 24.13 -6.94
C LYS A 17 -8.68 23.89 -5.47
N ILE A 18 -8.24 24.90 -4.74
CA ILE A 18 -7.95 24.81 -3.29
C ILE A 18 -9.20 25.20 -2.47
N ALA A 19 -10.06 26.07 -3.04
CA ALA A 19 -11.32 26.52 -2.46
C ALA A 19 -12.34 25.40 -2.15
N LYS A 20 -12.41 24.35 -2.97
CA LYS A 20 -13.39 23.25 -2.82
C LYS A 20 -13.16 22.32 -1.63
N LYS A 21 -12.01 22.42 -0.94
CA LYS A 21 -11.65 21.52 0.17
C LYS A 21 -11.89 22.11 1.56
N LEU A 22 -12.38 23.36 1.66
CA LEU A 22 -12.61 24.00 2.94
C LEU A 22 -14.12 24.08 3.24
N PRO A 23 -14.61 23.52 4.35
CA PRO A 23 -16.04 23.57 4.73
C PRO A 23 -16.53 25.01 4.99
N ARG A 24 -15.61 25.96 5.19
CA ARG A 24 -15.90 27.39 5.30
C ARG A 24 -16.36 28.03 3.99
N PHE A 25 -16.19 27.39 2.84
CA PHE A 25 -16.59 27.95 1.55
C PHE A 25 -18.12 27.96 1.37
N GLU A 26 -18.84 26.97 1.92
CA GLU A 26 -20.31 26.94 1.92
C GLU A 26 -20.89 28.06 2.78
N ALA A 27 -20.30 28.32 3.94
CA ALA A 27 -20.70 29.44 4.80
C ALA A 27 -20.47 30.79 4.11
N VAL A 28 -19.34 30.96 3.41
CA VAL A 28 -19.03 32.17 2.61
C VAL A 28 -19.97 32.29 1.40
N GLN A 29 -20.27 31.19 0.72
CA GLN A 29 -21.23 31.16 -0.39
C GLN A 29 -22.64 31.54 0.09
N ASN A 30 -23.04 31.06 1.27
CA ASN A 30 -24.31 31.39 1.92
C ASN A 30 -24.39 32.86 2.39
N GLU A 31 -23.28 33.51 2.76
CA GLU A 31 -23.26 34.94 3.06
C GLU A 31 -23.24 35.82 1.80
N MET A 32 -22.50 35.41 0.77
CA MET A 32 -22.51 36.06 -0.55
C MET A 32 -23.91 36.02 -1.18
N SER A 33 -24.65 34.92 -1.04
CA SER A 33 -26.02 34.81 -1.55
C SER A 33 -27.03 35.69 -0.80
N LYS A 34 -26.77 36.07 0.45
CA LYS A 34 -27.63 36.99 1.23
C LYS A 34 -27.48 38.46 0.80
N HIS A 35 -26.35 38.82 0.19
CA HIS A 35 -26.03 40.18 -0.24
C HIS A 35 -26.31 40.45 -1.73
N VAL A 36 -26.94 39.50 -2.45
CA VAL A 36 -27.40 39.73 -3.83
C VAL A 36 -28.75 40.46 -3.81
N LEU A 37 -28.96 41.29 -4.83
CA LEU A 37 -30.19 42.06 -5.05
C LEU A 37 -31.46 41.22 -4.83
N PRO A 38 -32.51 41.78 -4.22
CA PRO A 38 -33.74 41.05 -3.97
C PRO A 38 -34.37 40.59 -5.30
N PRO A 39 -35.02 39.41 -5.32
CA PRO A 39 -35.66 38.90 -6.52
C PRO A 39 -36.80 39.83 -6.96
N ILE A 40 -36.85 40.13 -8.26
CA ILE A 40 -37.86 41.00 -8.86
C ILE A 40 -39.18 40.21 -8.98
N PRO A 41 -40.31 40.72 -8.45
CA PRO A 41 -41.51 39.91 -8.17
C PRO A 41 -42.35 39.47 -9.38
N PHE A 42 -42.06 39.93 -10.61
CA PHE A 42 -42.89 39.66 -11.80
C PHE A 42 -42.33 38.62 -12.78
N LEU A 43 -41.13 38.08 -12.55
CA LEU A 43 -40.57 37.00 -13.36
C LEU A 43 -41.00 35.63 -12.78
N PRO A 44 -41.52 34.68 -13.59
CA PRO A 44 -41.94 33.35 -13.14
C PRO A 44 -40.74 32.42 -12.93
N LEU A 45 -39.64 32.94 -12.38
CA LEU A 45 -38.43 32.21 -12.02
C LEU A 45 -38.27 32.28 -10.50
N GLN A 46 -39.17 31.62 -9.77
CA GLN A 46 -38.97 31.38 -8.34
C GLN A 46 -37.96 30.25 -8.20
N LYS A 47 -36.73 30.59 -7.81
CA LYS A 47 -35.71 29.60 -7.48
C LYS A 47 -36.08 29.01 -6.12
N GLU A 48 -36.64 27.81 -6.10
CA GLU A 48 -36.86 27.06 -4.85
C GLU A 48 -35.51 26.87 -4.14
N VAL A 49 -35.32 27.54 -3.01
CA VAL A 49 -34.17 27.31 -2.15
C VAL A 49 -34.46 26.04 -1.38
N LYS A 50 -34.01 24.91 -1.92
CA LYS A 50 -33.89 23.67 -1.13
C LYS A 50 -32.76 23.87 -0.13
N ILE A 51 -33.12 24.18 1.11
CA ILE A 51 -32.20 24.08 2.24
C ILE A 51 -32.27 22.62 2.66
N ASP A 52 -31.33 21.81 2.19
CA ASP A 52 -31.17 20.47 2.75
C ASP A 52 -30.76 20.65 4.22
N PRO A 53 -31.55 20.18 5.20
CA PRO A 53 -31.13 20.22 6.59
C PRO A 53 -29.86 19.37 6.69
N VAL A 54 -28.76 19.99 7.10
CA VAL A 54 -27.53 19.27 7.44
C VAL A 54 -27.91 18.32 8.57
N GLU A 55 -27.93 17.01 8.28
CA GLU A 55 -28.08 15.97 9.29
C GLU A 55 -27.05 16.23 10.38
N ASN A 56 -27.48 16.13 11.64
CA ASN A 56 -26.66 16.36 12.83
C ASN A 56 -25.25 15.79 12.63
N TYR A 57 -24.25 16.68 12.59
CA TYR A 57 -22.86 16.26 12.55
C TYR A 57 -22.56 15.60 13.91
N ASP A 58 -22.47 14.28 13.91
CA ASP A 58 -22.13 13.51 15.09
C ASP A 58 -20.64 13.72 15.38
N TRP A 59 -20.34 14.50 16.43
CA TRP A 59 -18.96 14.80 16.81
C TRP A 59 -18.24 13.57 17.39
N ASP A 60 -19.01 12.54 17.78
CA ASP A 60 -18.53 11.27 18.34
C ASP A 60 -18.55 10.13 17.30
N ALA A 61 -18.82 10.42 16.02
CA ALA A 61 -18.64 9.42 14.98
C ALA A 61 -17.15 9.11 14.83
N ASP A 62 -16.71 7.99 15.39
CA ASP A 62 -15.43 7.35 15.07
C ASP A 62 -15.21 7.43 13.57
N TYR A 63 -14.32 8.32 13.14
CA TYR A 63 -14.03 8.49 11.73
C TYR A 63 -13.41 7.17 11.26
N LYS A 64 -14.22 6.31 10.62
CA LYS A 64 -13.73 5.16 9.87
C LYS A 64 -13.13 5.69 8.58
N VAL A 65 -11.85 6.04 8.65
CA VAL A 65 -11.20 6.82 7.58
C VAL A 65 -10.65 5.92 6.48
N MET A 66 -10.51 4.62 6.75
CA MET A 66 -9.94 3.64 5.83
C MET A 66 -10.71 2.30 5.88
N PRO A 67 -11.02 1.67 4.74
CA PRO A 67 -11.49 0.29 4.74
C PRO A 67 -10.37 -0.61 5.25
N THR A 68 -10.67 -1.51 6.18
CA THR A 68 -9.69 -2.42 6.81
C THR A 68 -8.95 -3.30 5.79
N GLN A 69 -9.57 -3.59 4.65
CA GLN A 69 -8.99 -4.37 3.57
C GLN A 69 -9.57 -3.91 2.23
N ILE A 70 -8.69 -3.70 1.24
CA ILE A 70 -9.08 -3.43 -0.14
C ILE A 70 -9.31 -4.77 -0.84
N PRO A 71 -10.45 -4.98 -1.54
CA PRO A 71 -10.70 -6.23 -2.25
C PRO A 71 -9.75 -6.42 -3.44
N GLU A 72 -9.47 -7.67 -3.81
CA GLU A 72 -8.50 -8.04 -4.85
C GLU A 72 -8.77 -7.35 -6.20
N ASN A 73 -10.04 -7.13 -6.55
CA ASN A 73 -10.44 -6.50 -7.80
C ASN A 73 -10.12 -4.99 -7.91
N GLN A 74 -9.79 -4.34 -6.78
CA GLN A 74 -9.39 -2.93 -6.74
C GLN A 74 -7.87 -2.76 -6.64
N GLN A 75 -7.13 -3.84 -6.38
CA GLN A 75 -5.66 -3.84 -6.36
C GLN A 75 -5.14 -4.15 -7.76
N PHE A 76 -4.06 -3.48 -8.17
CA PHE A 76 -3.47 -3.72 -9.50
C PHE A 76 -2.55 -4.94 -9.47
N PHE A 77 -1.68 -5.01 -8.46
CA PHE A 77 -0.85 -6.17 -8.15
C PHE A 77 -1.14 -6.72 -6.75
N PRO A 78 -2.26 -7.46 -6.57
CA PRO A 78 -2.55 -8.10 -5.30
C PRO A 78 -1.48 -9.11 -4.94
N VAL A 79 -1.01 -9.05 -3.70
CA VAL A 79 -0.05 -10.00 -3.14
C VAL A 79 -0.78 -10.95 -2.21
N LYS A 80 -0.74 -12.23 -2.56
CA LYS A 80 -1.27 -13.31 -1.72
C LYS A 80 -0.12 -14.16 -1.19
N LEU A 81 -0.21 -14.48 0.09
CA LEU A 81 0.74 -15.34 0.80
C LEU A 81 0.02 -16.61 1.24
N LYS A 82 0.72 -17.73 1.19
CA LYS A 82 0.23 -19.02 1.68
C LYS A 82 1.35 -19.75 2.37
N LYS A 83 1.08 -20.29 3.56
CA LYS A 83 2.01 -21.20 4.24
C LYS A 83 2.10 -22.49 3.45
N ILE A 84 3.28 -23.09 3.34
CA ILE A 84 3.47 -24.35 2.62
C ILE A 84 2.65 -25.49 3.26
N THR A 85 2.59 -25.52 4.60
CA THR A 85 1.74 -26.48 5.34
C THR A 85 0.24 -26.13 5.28
N GLY A 86 -0.10 -24.86 5.09
CA GLY A 86 -1.48 -24.38 5.09
C GLY A 86 -2.15 -24.51 3.73
N ASN A 87 -3.49 -24.52 3.69
CA ASN A 87 -4.22 -24.50 2.42
C ASN A 87 -4.83 -23.13 2.06
N GLN A 88 -4.87 -22.19 3.02
CA GLN A 88 -5.54 -20.90 2.85
C GLN A 88 -4.59 -19.82 2.33
N TRP A 89 -5.01 -19.10 1.29
CA TRP A 89 -4.35 -17.89 0.81
C TRP A 89 -4.76 -16.69 1.66
N TYR A 90 -3.78 -15.92 2.08
CA TYR A 90 -3.94 -14.64 2.76
C TYR A 90 -3.60 -13.51 1.80
N LEU A 91 -4.61 -12.72 1.43
CA LEU A 91 -4.44 -11.50 0.67
C LEU A 91 -3.96 -10.38 1.60
N LEU A 92 -2.89 -9.68 1.21
CA LEU A 92 -2.46 -8.51 1.97
C LEU A 92 -3.52 -7.40 1.92
N PRO A 93 -3.81 -6.73 3.06
CA PRO A 93 -4.92 -5.78 3.13
C PRO A 93 -4.81 -4.59 2.16
N TYR A 94 -3.58 -4.14 1.93
CA TYR A 94 -3.22 -3.06 1.03
C TYR A 94 -2.14 -3.56 0.07
N GLU A 95 -2.14 -3.03 -1.15
CA GLU A 95 -1.15 -3.36 -2.17
C GLU A 95 0.25 -2.88 -1.73
N PRO A 96 1.20 -3.81 -1.47
CA PRO A 96 2.55 -3.44 -1.09
C PRO A 96 3.38 -3.04 -2.31
N MET A 97 4.45 -2.29 -2.08
CA MET A 97 5.49 -2.08 -3.06
C MET A 97 6.45 -3.28 -3.04
N ILE A 98 6.63 -3.90 -4.21
CA ILE A 98 7.53 -5.05 -4.40
C ILE A 98 8.72 -4.61 -5.25
N THR A 99 9.92 -4.78 -4.72
CA THR A 99 11.18 -4.65 -5.46
C THR A 99 11.73 -6.04 -5.72
N ILE A 100 12.08 -6.34 -6.97
CA ILE A 100 12.65 -7.62 -7.37
C ILE A 100 14.03 -7.35 -7.97
N SER A 101 15.06 -7.90 -7.34
CA SER A 101 16.45 -7.72 -7.71
C SER A 101 17.06 -9.07 -8.09
N GLY A 102 17.65 -9.17 -9.27
CA GLY A 102 18.36 -10.38 -9.72
C GLY A 102 19.83 -10.07 -9.98
N LYS A 103 20.73 -10.97 -9.59
CA LYS A 103 22.18 -10.80 -9.78
C LYS A 103 22.76 -11.91 -10.64
N ASN A 104 23.53 -11.53 -11.66
CA ASN A 104 24.31 -12.47 -12.46
C ASN A 104 25.76 -12.50 -11.96
N ASN A 105 26.28 -13.69 -11.72
CA ASN A 105 27.69 -13.89 -11.39
C ASN A 105 28.51 -13.83 -12.68
N ILE A 106 29.27 -12.76 -12.86
CA ILE A 106 30.07 -12.50 -14.06
C ILE A 106 31.52 -12.23 -13.66
N VAL A 107 32.43 -13.07 -14.14
CA VAL A 107 33.87 -12.90 -13.97
C VAL A 107 34.41 -12.07 -15.13
N LYS A 108 35.18 -11.02 -14.81
CA LYS A 108 35.84 -10.14 -15.79
C LYS A 108 37.32 -10.51 -15.86
N ARG A 109 37.78 -11.02 -16.99
CA ARG A 109 39.19 -11.37 -17.21
C ARG A 109 39.87 -10.32 -18.07
N ASP A 110 40.99 -9.81 -17.57
CA ASP A 110 41.86 -8.88 -18.29
C ASP A 110 42.95 -9.67 -19.02
N VAL A 111 42.86 -9.72 -20.35
CA VAL A 111 43.77 -10.51 -21.18
C VAL A 111 44.68 -9.58 -21.98
N ALA A 112 45.97 -9.56 -21.63
CA ALA A 112 46.98 -8.70 -22.26
C ALA A 112 47.22 -9.00 -23.76
N LYS A 113 46.93 -10.24 -24.20
CA LYS A 113 47.09 -10.66 -25.61
C LYS A 113 46.03 -10.07 -26.55
N LYS A 114 45.05 -9.36 -26.02
CA LYS A 114 43.93 -8.80 -26.78
C LYS A 114 44.40 -7.57 -27.56
N LYS A 115 44.94 -7.77 -28.77
CA LYS A 115 45.23 -6.68 -29.71
C LYS A 115 43.92 -6.19 -30.34
N ASN A 116 43.72 -4.87 -30.39
CA ASN A 116 42.61 -4.18 -31.08
C ASN A 116 41.20 -4.27 -30.45
N LEU A 117 41.05 -4.64 -29.18
CA LEU A 117 39.75 -4.59 -28.49
C LEU A 117 39.91 -3.96 -27.11
N ILE A 118 39.06 -2.99 -26.80
CA ILE A 118 39.04 -2.32 -25.49
C ILE A 118 38.24 -3.18 -24.49
N GLY A 119 38.70 -3.26 -23.24
CA GLY A 119 37.98 -3.86 -22.13
C GLY A 119 38.22 -5.36 -21.86
N SER A 120 37.61 -5.85 -20.78
CA SER A 120 37.72 -7.23 -20.28
C SER A 120 36.83 -8.23 -21.01
N ILE A 121 37.22 -9.50 -20.97
CA ILE A 121 36.36 -10.62 -21.38
C ILE A 121 35.43 -10.92 -20.21
N LYS A 122 34.11 -10.93 -20.44
CA LYS A 122 33.09 -11.22 -19.43
C LYS A 122 32.60 -12.64 -19.60
N GLU A 123 32.73 -13.45 -18.54
CA GLU A 123 32.22 -14.81 -18.49
C GLU A 123 31.07 -14.87 -17.49
N ARG A 124 29.91 -15.33 -17.96
CA ARG A 124 28.76 -15.58 -17.10
C ARG A 124 28.92 -16.98 -16.49
N TRP A 125 28.95 -17.06 -15.17
CA TRP A 125 29.14 -18.30 -14.43
C TRP A 125 27.82 -18.87 -13.92
N SER A 126 27.02 -18.04 -13.27
CA SER A 126 25.73 -18.45 -12.69
C SER A 126 24.79 -17.26 -12.59
N GLN A 127 23.53 -17.56 -12.34
CA GLN A 127 22.52 -16.60 -11.90
C GLN A 127 22.28 -16.86 -10.42
N ASN A 128 22.30 -15.81 -9.60
CA ASN A 128 21.97 -15.90 -8.19
C ASN A 128 20.45 -15.86 -8.02
N ASP A 129 20.01 -16.19 -6.81
CA ASP A 129 18.61 -16.09 -6.41
C ASP A 129 18.10 -14.64 -6.53
N TYR A 130 16.78 -14.51 -6.73
CA TYR A 130 16.13 -13.21 -6.74
C TYR A 130 15.94 -12.73 -5.31
N GLU A 131 16.44 -11.54 -5.02
CA GLU A 131 16.16 -10.81 -3.79
C GLU A 131 14.86 -10.03 -3.96
N ILE A 132 13.91 -10.25 -3.07
CA ILE A 132 12.56 -9.70 -3.12
C ILE A 132 12.36 -8.87 -1.86
N THR A 133 12.11 -7.58 -2.02
CA THR A 133 11.80 -6.67 -0.92
C THR A 133 10.34 -6.25 -1.02
N ILE A 134 9.55 -6.58 0.00
CA ILE A 134 8.14 -6.23 0.11
C ILE A 134 8.03 -5.15 1.17
N THR A 135 7.58 -3.96 0.77
CA THR A 135 7.36 -2.82 1.68
C THR A 135 5.91 -2.41 1.63
N GLY A 136 5.33 -2.15 2.79
CA GLY A 136 3.93 -1.75 2.87
C GLY A 136 3.58 -1.19 4.23
N ALA A 137 2.29 -0.87 4.39
CA ALA A 137 1.72 -0.42 5.64
C ALA A 137 0.40 -1.13 5.93
N LEU A 138 0.18 -1.40 7.21
CA LEU A 138 -1.10 -1.83 7.75
C LEU A 138 -1.79 -0.61 8.37
N TYR A 139 -3.10 -0.51 8.17
CA TYR A 139 -3.92 0.56 8.69
C TYR A 139 -5.03 -0.02 9.56
N GLY A 140 -5.22 0.57 10.73
CA GLY A 140 -6.37 0.31 11.58
C GLY A 140 -7.63 1.01 11.09
N ALA A 141 -8.77 0.57 11.62
CA ALA A 141 -10.09 1.07 11.20
C ALA A 141 -10.37 2.50 11.68
N ILE A 142 -9.78 2.92 12.80
CA ILE A 142 -10.02 4.21 13.46
C ILE A 142 -8.70 4.98 13.55
N GLU A 143 -8.70 6.28 13.28
CA GLU A 143 -7.49 7.13 13.28
C GLU A 143 -6.97 7.50 14.68
N THR A 144 -7.85 7.68 15.67
CA THR A 144 -7.49 8.14 17.02
C THR A 144 -8.43 7.52 18.04
N GLY A 145 -7.90 7.06 19.17
CA GLY A 145 -8.70 6.35 20.17
C GLY A 145 -7.86 5.44 21.05
N SER A 146 -8.47 4.34 21.51
CA SER A 146 -7.76 3.34 22.31
C SER A 146 -6.82 2.51 21.43
N ILE A 147 -5.65 2.13 21.96
CA ILE A 147 -4.66 1.27 21.28
C ILE A 147 -5.30 -0.01 20.71
N GLU A 148 -6.32 -0.52 21.39
CA GLU A 148 -6.98 -1.77 21.00
C GLU A 148 -7.79 -1.66 19.71
N GLU A 149 -8.34 -0.48 19.43
CA GLU A 149 -9.26 -0.23 18.33
C GLU A 149 -8.53 0.46 17.16
N CYS A 150 -7.52 1.28 17.47
CA CYS A 150 -6.73 1.99 16.47
C CYS A 150 -5.62 1.13 15.84
N TYR A 151 -4.92 0.29 16.61
CA TYR A 151 -3.80 -0.47 16.06
C TYR A 151 -4.27 -1.71 15.29
N PRO A 152 -3.73 -2.02 14.08
CA PRO A 152 -4.12 -3.18 13.28
C PRO A 152 -3.57 -4.51 13.85
N LYS A 153 -3.98 -4.87 15.08
CA LYS A 153 -3.48 -6.04 15.84
C LYS A 153 -3.64 -7.36 15.08
N GLU A 154 -4.82 -7.61 14.51
CA GLU A 154 -5.11 -8.88 13.84
C GLU A 154 -4.27 -9.07 12.57
N GLN A 155 -4.13 -8.01 11.78
CA GLN A 155 -3.36 -8.02 10.53
C GLN A 155 -1.87 -8.16 10.84
N PHE A 156 -1.39 -7.44 11.85
CA PHE A 156 -0.02 -7.53 12.32
C PHE A 156 0.31 -8.95 12.79
N LYS A 157 -0.56 -9.55 13.62
CA LYS A 157 -0.36 -10.91 14.12
C LYS A 157 -0.32 -11.93 12.99
N LYS A 158 -1.22 -11.83 12.00
CA LYS A 158 -1.21 -12.70 10.81
C LYS A 158 0.07 -12.54 10.01
N LEU A 159 0.48 -11.30 9.70
CA LEU A 159 1.70 -11.03 8.95
C LEU A 159 2.94 -11.57 9.68
N HIS A 160 3.03 -11.35 10.99
CA HIS A 160 4.10 -11.90 11.84
C HIS A 160 4.14 -13.44 11.78
N GLU A 161 2.98 -14.10 11.77
CA GLU A 161 2.88 -15.56 11.69
C GLU A 161 3.34 -16.13 10.34
N PHE A 162 3.23 -15.38 9.24
CA PHE A 162 3.78 -15.75 7.94
C PHE A 162 5.29 -15.56 7.90
N VAL A 163 5.75 -14.40 8.36
CA VAL A 163 7.16 -14.01 8.33
C VAL A 163 8.04 -14.89 9.22
N THR A 164 7.48 -15.43 10.30
CA THR A 164 8.19 -16.34 11.24
C THR A 164 8.13 -17.81 10.81
N ASP A 165 7.47 -18.15 9.70
CA ASP A 165 7.28 -19.54 9.27
C ASP A 165 8.61 -20.16 8.79
N PRO A 166 9.12 -21.24 9.41
CA PRO A 166 10.43 -21.79 9.07
C PRO A 166 10.48 -22.53 7.73
N GLN A 167 9.34 -22.94 7.17
CA GLN A 167 9.32 -23.74 5.94
C GLN A 167 9.41 -22.90 4.66
N GLY A 168 9.24 -21.59 4.76
CA GLY A 168 9.05 -20.70 3.60
C GLY A 168 7.58 -20.46 3.28
N ILE A 169 7.34 -19.56 2.33
CA ILE A 169 6.01 -19.03 2.01
C ILE A 169 5.79 -19.14 0.50
N ALA A 170 4.63 -19.66 0.10
CA ALA A 170 4.17 -19.56 -1.28
C ALA A 170 3.60 -18.15 -1.52
N ILE A 171 4.07 -17.49 -2.58
CA ILE A 171 3.67 -16.14 -2.94
C ILE A 171 2.98 -16.14 -4.31
N ASP A 172 1.90 -15.39 -4.41
CA ASP A 172 1.22 -15.12 -5.67
C ASP A 172 1.16 -13.62 -5.89
N CYS A 173 1.89 -13.18 -6.92
CA CYS A 173 1.79 -11.85 -7.50
C CYS A 173 2.14 -11.93 -9.00
N TYR A 174 1.51 -11.10 -9.82
CA TYR A 174 1.65 -11.18 -11.28
C TYR A 174 3.11 -11.02 -11.78
N PRO A 175 3.90 -10.03 -11.34
CA PRO A 175 5.29 -9.88 -11.76
C PRO A 175 6.19 -11.03 -11.31
N LEU A 176 5.97 -11.58 -10.11
CA LEU A 176 6.75 -12.72 -9.59
C LEU A 176 6.46 -13.99 -10.38
N LYS A 177 5.20 -14.23 -10.73
CA LYS A 177 4.78 -15.35 -11.60
C LYS A 177 5.44 -15.29 -12.98
N LEU A 178 5.54 -14.11 -13.59
CA LEU A 178 6.21 -13.94 -14.88
C LEU A 178 7.71 -14.30 -14.82
N LEU A 179 8.33 -14.13 -13.66
CA LEU A 179 9.72 -14.53 -13.41
C LEU A 179 9.86 -16.01 -13.01
N GLY A 180 8.75 -16.74 -12.87
CA GLY A 180 8.73 -18.14 -12.44
C GLY A 180 8.82 -18.34 -10.93
N ILE A 181 8.77 -17.27 -10.14
CA ILE A 181 8.94 -17.33 -8.68
C ILE A 181 7.59 -17.62 -8.02
N GLN A 182 7.50 -18.75 -7.32
CA GLN A 182 6.28 -19.19 -6.62
C GLN A 182 6.49 -19.37 -5.11
N HIS A 183 7.72 -19.59 -4.68
CA HIS A 183 8.08 -19.75 -3.28
C HIS A 183 9.16 -18.75 -2.90
N ILE A 184 9.08 -18.26 -1.67
CA ILE A 184 10.03 -17.33 -1.10
C ILE A 184 10.37 -17.75 0.33
N VAL A 185 11.60 -17.46 0.75
CA VAL A 185 12.05 -17.63 2.13
C VAL A 185 12.42 -16.27 2.66
N VAL A 186 11.88 -15.92 3.83
CA VAL A 186 12.15 -14.63 4.48
C VAL A 186 13.51 -14.69 5.16
N GLU A 187 14.39 -13.74 4.84
CA GLU A 187 15.69 -13.57 5.50
C GLU A 187 15.58 -12.57 6.66
N GLU A 188 14.99 -11.41 6.39
CA GLU A 188 14.92 -10.29 7.33
C GLU A 188 13.53 -9.65 7.29
N PHE A 189 13.02 -9.23 8.44
CA PHE A 189 11.82 -8.43 8.53
C PHE A 189 12.02 -7.30 9.54
N THR A 190 11.54 -6.11 9.18
CA THR A 190 11.68 -4.90 9.98
C THR A 190 10.33 -4.19 10.07
N PHE A 191 9.99 -3.73 11.26
CA PHE A 191 8.82 -2.90 11.52
C PHE A 191 9.29 -1.49 11.90
N PRO A 192 9.55 -0.60 10.92
CA PRO A 192 10.05 0.73 11.21
C PRO A 192 9.02 1.56 11.96
N PHE A 193 9.50 2.54 12.74
CA PHE A 193 8.63 3.46 13.45
C PHE A 193 7.80 4.29 12.48
N THR A 194 6.48 4.23 12.61
CA THR A 194 5.52 5.03 11.87
C THR A 194 4.90 6.10 12.74
N LYS A 195 4.61 7.25 12.13
CA LYS A 195 3.83 8.30 12.79
C LYS A 195 2.35 7.98 12.62
N GLY A 196 1.61 8.00 13.72
CA GLY A 196 0.18 7.67 13.76
C GLY A 196 -0.08 6.36 14.51
N GLU A 197 -1.10 6.37 15.35
CA GLU A 197 -1.45 5.23 16.22
C GLU A 197 -2.06 4.07 15.43
N ASN A 198 -2.63 4.38 14.26
CA ASN A 198 -3.34 3.44 13.40
C ASN A 198 -2.48 2.84 12.28
N VAL A 199 -1.24 3.28 12.10
CA VAL A 199 -0.39 2.86 10.98
C VAL A 199 0.79 2.05 11.48
N GLN A 200 1.03 0.89 10.87
CA GLN A 200 2.24 0.10 11.04
C GLN A 200 2.88 -0.20 9.69
N ALA A 201 4.03 0.41 9.41
CA ALA A 201 4.82 0.03 8.24
C ALA A 201 5.58 -1.28 8.49
N TYR A 202 5.86 -1.99 7.42
CA TYR A 202 6.67 -3.21 7.42
C TYR A 202 7.57 -3.25 6.19
N GLU A 203 8.72 -3.85 6.37
CA GLU A 203 9.68 -4.18 5.31
C GLU A 203 10.10 -5.63 5.49
N ILE A 204 9.96 -6.43 4.44
CA ILE A 204 10.28 -7.85 4.43
C ILE A 204 11.27 -8.07 3.29
N LYS A 205 12.43 -8.65 3.60
CA LYS A 205 13.41 -9.12 2.62
C LYS A 205 13.38 -10.62 2.56
N ALA A 206 13.22 -11.14 1.35
CA ALA A 206 13.10 -12.55 1.08
C ALA A 206 13.93 -12.92 -0.15
N PHE A 207 14.30 -14.19 -0.25
CA PHE A 207 14.89 -14.76 -1.45
C PHE A 207 13.88 -15.66 -2.15
N SER A 208 13.96 -15.73 -3.48
CA SER A 208 13.28 -16.77 -4.25
C SER A 208 13.79 -18.14 -3.84
N ASP A 209 12.90 -19.09 -3.66
CA ASP A 209 13.24 -20.47 -3.38
C ASP A 209 12.53 -21.41 -4.36
N ASP A 210 13.16 -22.54 -4.62
CA ASP A 210 12.59 -23.64 -5.38
C ASP A 210 12.62 -24.88 -4.49
N SER A 211 11.46 -25.45 -4.21
CA SER A 211 11.38 -26.63 -3.36
C SER A 211 12.09 -27.83 -4.02
N TYR A 212 13.13 -28.32 -3.35
CA TYR A 212 13.84 -29.53 -3.77
C TYR A 212 13.71 -30.61 -2.70
N GLU A 213 13.28 -31.82 -3.09
CA GLU A 213 13.26 -32.97 -2.20
C GLU A 213 14.68 -33.48 -1.96
N LEU A 214 15.29 -33.06 -0.85
CA LEU A 214 16.64 -33.50 -0.47
C LEU A 214 16.71 -34.98 -0.06
N LEU A 215 15.58 -35.58 0.32
CA LEU A 215 15.51 -36.96 0.78
C LEU A 215 15.06 -37.89 -0.34
N ILE A 216 16.01 -38.57 -0.98
CA ILE A 216 15.71 -39.67 -1.88
C ILE A 216 15.18 -40.83 -1.03
N LYS A 217 13.90 -41.20 -1.23
CA LYS A 217 13.33 -42.40 -0.61
C LYS A 217 14.10 -43.62 -1.13
N ARG A 218 14.88 -44.26 -0.27
CA ARG A 218 15.52 -45.53 -0.57
C ARG A 218 14.41 -46.58 -0.66
N GLU A 219 14.13 -47.10 -1.85
CA GLU A 219 13.29 -48.29 -1.98
C GLU A 219 13.93 -49.41 -1.13
N SER A 220 13.23 -49.82 -0.08
CA SER A 220 13.58 -51.02 0.67
C SER A 220 13.37 -52.19 -0.29
N LYS A 221 14.45 -52.65 -0.92
CA LYS A 221 14.47 -54.00 -1.48
C LYS A 221 14.36 -54.94 -0.28
N ASP A 222 13.16 -55.44 -0.05
CA ASP A 222 12.92 -56.58 0.84
C ASP A 222 13.84 -57.71 0.38
N VAL A 223 14.76 -58.09 1.27
CA VAL A 223 15.63 -59.27 1.15
C VAL A 223 14.98 -60.40 1.93
#